data_AF-A0A644ZS77-F1
#
_entry.id   AF-A0A644ZS77-F1
#
_cell.length_a   1.000
_cell.length_b   1.000
_cell.length_c   1.000
_cell.angle_alpha   90.00
_cell.angle_beta   90.00
_cell.angle_gamma   90.00
#
_symmetry.space_group_name_H-M   'P 1'
#
loop_
_entity.id
_entity.type
_entity.pdbx_description
1 polymer ?
#
loop_
_entity_poly.entity_id
_entity_poly.type
_entity_poly.pdbx_seq_one_letter_code
_entity_poly.pdbx_strand_id
1 'polypeptide(L)'
;MQEQLFAYLKLLDGERKEGLTTEIRNFVCRVFCMELPKVHDSIEREFLKNILNRPLRVCGMVKNQGEPGGGPFLVRDADGTVSLQILEGAQLDLSNPKVASKVSEATHFNPVDLVCSLKDYKGNRFDLLKYVDPETGFISYKSAEGVPIKALELPGLWNGAMSRWNTIFVEVPVSTFSPVKTVFDLLRPEHLGVTGTV
;
A
#
# COMPACT_ATOMS: atom_id res chain seq x y z
N MET A 1 10.83 -1.03 13.60
CA MET A 1 9.94 -0.06 12.93
C MET A 1 8.71 0.30 13.78
N GLN A 2 7.80 -0.65 14.06
CA GLN A 2 6.62 -0.40 14.90
C GLN A 2 6.97 0.26 16.25
N GLU A 3 7.98 -0.26 16.95
CA GLU A 3 8.44 0.28 18.23
C GLU A 3 8.87 1.75 18.13
N GLN A 4 9.50 2.16 17.02
CA GLN A 4 9.92 3.53 16.79
C GLN A 4 8.72 4.47 16.56
N LEU A 5 7.69 4.02 15.82
CA LEU A 5 6.42 4.76 15.70
C LEU A 5 5.78 4.95 17.08
N PHE A 6 5.76 3.89 17.89
CA PHE A 6 5.17 3.93 19.22
C PHE A 6 5.96 4.84 20.17
N ALA A 7 7.30 4.85 20.05
CA ALA A 7 8.14 5.78 20.80
C ALA A 7 7.82 7.25 20.45
N TYR A 8 7.72 7.58 19.16
CA TYR A 8 7.33 8.93 18.74
C TYR A 8 5.92 9.31 19.18
N LEU A 9 4.96 8.38 19.09
CA LEU A 9 3.59 8.62 19.56
C LEU A 9 3.53 8.89 21.07
N LYS A 10 4.33 8.17 21.87
CA LYS A 10 4.47 8.42 23.31
C LYS A 10 5.11 9.79 23.60
N LEU A 11 6.12 10.19 22.82
CA LEU A 11 6.71 11.53 22.92
C LEU A 11 5.69 12.62 22.57
N LEU A 12 4.84 12.38 21.56
CA LEU A 12 3.74 13.26 21.17
C LEU A 12 2.55 13.28 22.14
N ASP A 13 2.48 12.36 23.10
CA ASP A 13 1.53 12.40 24.23
C ASP A 13 2.07 13.22 25.43
N GLY A 14 3.39 13.38 25.54
CA GLY A 14 4.05 14.08 26.65
C GLY A 14 4.14 15.60 26.49
N GLU A 15 5.15 16.22 27.09
CA GLU A 15 5.34 17.67 26.98
C GLU A 15 5.80 18.11 25.58
N ARG A 16 5.66 19.42 25.28
CA ARG A 16 6.22 19.99 24.04
C ARG A 16 7.73 20.05 24.16
N LYS A 17 8.41 19.40 23.21
CA LYS A 17 9.86 19.48 23.03
C LYS A 17 10.15 20.23 21.74
N GLU A 18 11.05 21.20 21.81
CA GLU A 18 11.52 21.93 20.65
C GLU A 18 12.17 20.98 19.63
N GLY A 19 11.93 21.20 18.33
CA GLY A 19 12.48 20.39 17.25
C GLY A 19 11.84 19.00 17.03
N LEU A 20 11.02 18.50 17.96
CA LEU A 20 10.44 17.15 17.87
C LEU A 20 9.53 16.97 16.64
N THR A 21 8.69 17.95 16.30
CA THR A 21 7.79 17.84 15.13
C THR A 21 8.59 17.82 13.83
N THR A 22 9.65 18.61 13.73
CA THR A 22 10.58 18.61 12.60
C THR A 22 11.29 17.26 12.45
N GLU A 23 11.79 16.69 13.56
CA GLU A 23 12.41 15.36 13.57
C GLU A 23 11.43 14.28 13.07
N ILE A 24 10.20 14.27 13.62
CA ILE A 24 9.16 13.31 13.25
C ILE A 24 8.75 13.47 11.79
N ARG A 25 8.57 14.70 11.31
CA ARG A 25 8.26 14.98 9.90
C ARG A 25 9.34 14.41 8.99
N ASN A 26 10.61 14.69 9.29
CA ASN A 26 11.74 14.17 8.51
C ASN A 26 11.78 12.64 8.54
N PHE A 27 11.51 12.03 9.70
CA PHE A 27 11.41 10.58 9.84
C PHE A 27 10.30 10.00 8.95
N VAL A 28 9.08 10.55 9.02
CA VAL A 28 7.92 10.08 8.23
C VAL A 28 8.20 10.21 6.74
N CYS A 29 8.67 11.37 6.28
CA CYS A 29 8.97 11.60 4.87
C CYS A 29 10.04 10.64 4.35
N ARG A 30 11.09 10.38 5.15
CA ARG A 30 12.18 9.48 4.76
C ARG A 30 11.74 8.02 4.74
N VAL A 31 11.08 7.54 5.80
CA VAL A 31 10.85 6.11 5.98
C VAL A 31 9.64 5.60 5.20
N PHE A 32 8.62 6.45 5.04
CA PHE A 32 7.41 6.09 4.29
C PHE A 32 7.37 6.71 2.89
N CYS A 33 8.46 7.35 2.46
CA CYS A 33 8.54 8.10 1.20
C CYS A 33 7.37 9.06 1.01
N MET A 34 6.93 9.72 2.09
CA MET A 34 5.79 10.62 2.08
C MET A 34 6.19 12.05 1.77
N GLU A 35 5.32 12.77 1.06
CA GLU A 35 5.33 14.24 1.04
C GLU A 35 4.15 14.73 1.87
N LEU A 36 4.42 15.47 2.93
CA LEU A 36 3.37 16.00 3.80
C LEU A 36 3.08 17.47 3.46
N PRO A 37 1.81 17.89 3.41
CA PRO A 37 1.48 19.29 3.25
C PRO A 37 2.05 20.14 4.40
N LYS A 38 2.27 21.42 4.11
CA LYS A 38 2.50 22.41 5.17
C LYS A 38 1.18 22.66 5.88
N VAL A 39 1.21 22.60 7.20
CA VAL A 39 0.07 22.87 8.08
C VAL A 39 0.49 23.95 9.06
N HIS A 40 -0.48 24.63 9.66
CA HIS A 40 -0.19 25.65 10.67
C HIS A 40 0.46 25.02 11.92
N ASP A 41 1.44 25.69 12.52
CA ASP A 41 2.21 25.17 13.67
C ASP A 41 1.32 24.73 14.85
N SER A 42 0.18 25.40 15.04
CA SER A 42 -0.78 25.06 16.10
C SER A 42 -1.38 23.65 15.97
N ILE A 43 -1.46 23.11 14.75
CA ILE A 43 -2.03 21.78 14.47
C ILE A 43 -0.98 20.76 14.04
N GLU A 44 0.27 21.15 13.80
CA GLU A 44 1.30 20.26 13.28
C GLU A 44 1.50 19.01 14.14
N ARG A 45 1.51 19.18 15.46
CA ARG A 45 1.67 18.07 16.41
C ARG A 45 0.58 17.02 16.25
N GLU A 46 -0.67 17.45 16.19
CA GLU A 46 -1.83 16.57 16.05
C GLU A 46 -1.90 15.96 14.65
N PHE A 47 -1.56 16.74 13.63
CA PHE A 47 -1.44 16.26 12.26
C PHE A 47 -0.43 15.10 12.15
N LEU A 48 0.79 15.28 12.67
CA LEU A 48 1.82 14.24 12.68
C LEU A 48 1.42 13.02 13.52
N LYS A 49 0.73 13.24 14.64
CA LYS A 49 0.17 12.16 15.45
C LYS A 49 -0.84 11.32 14.67
N ASN A 50 -1.73 11.96 13.92
CA ASN A 50 -2.72 11.29 13.07
C ASN A 50 -2.10 10.56 11.87
N ILE A 51 -0.91 10.98 11.41
CA ILE A 51 -0.14 10.26 10.38
C ILE A 51 0.57 9.04 11.00
N LEU A 52 1.23 9.20 12.15
CA LEU A 52 1.94 8.11 12.81
C LEU A 52 1.00 7.04 13.37
N ASN A 53 -0.16 7.44 13.91
CA ASN A 53 -1.12 6.53 14.54
C ASN A 53 -2.10 5.94 13.52
N ARG A 54 -1.55 5.26 12.52
CA ARG A 54 -2.30 4.52 11.51
C ARG A 54 -1.81 3.07 11.48
N PRO A 55 -2.61 2.12 10.98
CA PRO A 55 -2.13 0.78 10.69
C PRO A 55 -0.89 0.83 9.80
N LEU A 56 0.03 -0.09 10.02
CA LEU A 56 1.28 -0.21 9.26
C LEU A 56 1.22 -1.50 8.43
N ARG A 57 1.61 -1.41 7.17
CA ARG A 57 1.87 -2.56 6.30
C ARG A 57 3.30 -2.50 5.76
N VAL A 58 3.98 -3.63 5.81
CA VAL A 58 5.24 -3.87 5.09
C VAL A 58 4.91 -4.82 3.95
N CYS A 59 5.14 -4.37 2.72
CA CYS A 59 4.76 -5.10 1.51
C CYS A 59 6.02 -5.59 0.81
N GLY A 60 6.10 -6.90 0.60
CA GLY A 60 7.12 -7.48 -0.29
C GLY A 60 6.90 -6.98 -1.72
N MET A 61 7.98 -6.73 -2.44
CA MET A 61 7.96 -6.34 -3.84
C MET A 61 8.94 -7.23 -4.60
N VAL A 62 8.49 -7.83 -5.69
CA VAL A 62 9.32 -8.68 -6.55
C VAL A 62 9.54 -7.99 -7.89
N LYS A 63 10.71 -8.22 -8.51
CA LYS A 63 10.98 -7.67 -9.84
C LYS A 63 9.97 -8.20 -10.84
N ASN A 64 9.41 -7.31 -11.65
CA ASN A 64 8.43 -7.67 -12.65
C ASN A 64 9.09 -8.39 -13.83
N GLN A 65 8.67 -9.63 -14.09
CA GLN A 65 9.11 -10.44 -15.24
C GLN A 65 8.06 -10.52 -16.34
N GLY A 66 7.17 -9.51 -16.41
CA GLY A 66 6.03 -9.46 -17.34
C GLY A 66 4.72 -9.99 -16.75
N GLU A 67 4.67 -10.17 -15.42
CA GLU A 67 3.49 -10.65 -14.73
C GLU A 67 2.49 -9.49 -14.48
N PRO A 68 1.20 -9.64 -14.82
CA PRO A 68 0.20 -8.62 -14.49
C PRO A 68 -0.03 -8.56 -12.98
N GLY A 69 -0.13 -7.37 -12.39
CA GLY A 69 -0.37 -7.21 -10.96
C GLY A 69 -0.32 -5.76 -10.50
N GLY A 70 -0.54 -5.55 -9.21
CA GLY A 70 -0.45 -4.25 -8.58
C GLY A 70 1.00 -3.79 -8.44
N GLY A 71 1.33 -2.62 -8.99
CA GLY A 71 2.67 -2.02 -8.91
C GLY A 71 2.81 -1.03 -7.75
N PRO A 72 4.04 -0.76 -7.27
CA PRO A 72 4.30 0.29 -6.29
C PRO A 72 4.27 1.68 -6.95
N PHE A 73 3.45 2.60 -6.44
CA PHE A 73 3.35 3.97 -6.93
C PHE A 73 3.26 4.99 -5.80
N LEU A 74 3.62 6.24 -6.10
CA LEU A 74 3.33 7.40 -5.25
C LEU A 74 2.00 8.01 -5.69
N VAL A 75 1.05 8.10 -4.76
CA VAL A 75 -0.29 8.66 -4.97
C VAL A 75 -0.44 9.91 -4.15
N ARG A 76 -1.08 10.94 -4.74
CA ARG A 76 -1.42 12.18 -4.05
C ARG A 76 -2.88 12.14 -3.63
N ASP A 77 -3.12 12.23 -2.32
CA ASP A 77 -4.44 12.28 -1.71
C ASP A 77 -5.06 13.68 -1.87
N ALA A 78 -6.38 13.77 -1.66
CA ALA A 78 -7.12 15.04 -1.71
C ALA A 78 -6.63 16.08 -0.69
N ASP A 79 -6.06 15.64 0.44
CA ASP A 79 -5.46 16.53 1.44
C ASP A 79 -4.04 17.03 1.07
N GLY A 80 -3.53 16.63 -0.11
CA GLY A 80 -2.24 17.00 -0.65
C GLY A 80 -1.08 16.09 -0.21
N THR A 81 -1.32 15.14 0.71
CA THR A 81 -0.33 14.13 1.12
C THR A 81 0.05 13.26 -0.08
N VAL A 82 1.34 12.97 -0.25
CA VAL A 82 1.81 11.94 -1.18
C VAL A 82 2.29 10.75 -0.37
N SER A 83 1.88 9.53 -0.75
CA SER A 83 2.26 8.31 -0.05
C SER A 83 2.39 7.11 -1.00
N LEU A 84 3.08 6.06 -0.51
CA LEU A 84 3.25 4.81 -1.23
C LEU A 84 1.96 3.98 -1.26
N GLN A 85 1.53 3.59 -2.46
CA GLN A 85 0.35 2.76 -2.71
C GLN A 85 0.65 1.63 -3.69
N ILE A 86 -0.23 0.63 -3.69
CA ILE A 86 -0.19 -0.47 -4.65
C ILE A 86 -1.40 -0.30 -5.57
N LEU A 87 -1.14 0.05 -6.84
CA LEU A 87 -2.19 0.29 -7.83
C LEU A 87 -2.23 -0.81 -8.87
N GLU A 88 -3.44 -1.24 -9.20
CA GLU A 88 -3.70 -2.14 -10.32
C GLU A 88 -3.91 -1.35 -11.62
N GLY A 89 -3.71 -2.01 -12.76
CA GLY A 89 -3.92 -1.41 -14.08
C GLY A 89 -5.32 -0.79 -14.28
N ALA A 90 -6.36 -1.38 -13.68
CA ALA A 90 -7.72 -0.86 -13.77
C ALA A 90 -7.92 0.51 -13.08
N GLN A 91 -7.03 0.87 -12.14
CA GLN A 91 -7.06 2.15 -11.43
C GLN A 91 -6.22 3.23 -12.12
N LEU A 92 -5.57 2.91 -13.23
CA LEU A 92 -4.62 3.77 -13.92
C LEU A 92 -5.20 4.20 -15.28
N ASP A 93 -5.26 5.51 -15.52
CA ASP A 93 -5.65 6.04 -16.83
C ASP A 93 -4.51 5.89 -17.83
N LEU A 94 -4.46 4.74 -18.51
CA LEU A 94 -3.46 4.45 -19.54
C LEU A 94 -3.67 5.27 -20.83
N SER A 95 -4.78 5.98 -20.99
CA SER A 95 -4.95 6.93 -22.09
C SER A 95 -4.11 8.20 -21.88
N ASN A 96 -3.73 8.48 -20.63
CA ASN A 96 -2.80 9.55 -20.28
C ASN A 96 -1.35 9.09 -20.51
N PRO A 97 -0.62 9.70 -21.47
CA PRO A 97 0.74 9.28 -21.80
C PRO A 97 1.72 9.35 -20.62
N LYS A 98 1.51 10.29 -19.68
CA LYS A 98 2.38 10.42 -18.49
C LYS A 98 2.17 9.26 -17.51
N VAL A 99 0.92 8.82 -17.34
CA VAL A 99 0.60 7.65 -16.50
C VAL A 99 1.13 6.40 -17.18
N ALA A 100 0.89 6.23 -18.48
CA ALA A 100 1.39 5.10 -19.25
C ALA A 100 2.93 4.97 -19.16
N SER A 101 3.68 6.07 -19.28
CA SER A 101 5.15 6.08 -19.11
C SER A 101 5.55 5.56 -17.73
N LYS A 102 4.96 6.10 -16.66
CA LYS A 102 5.27 5.67 -15.28
C LYS A 102 4.97 4.19 -15.04
N VAL A 103 3.88 3.69 -15.62
CA VAL A 103 3.51 2.28 -15.52
C VAL A 103 4.53 1.41 -16.26
N SER A 104 4.99 1.83 -17.44
CA SER A 104 6.02 1.10 -18.20
C SER A 104 7.40 1.10 -17.53
N GLU A 105 7.69 2.11 -16.72
CA GLU A 105 8.93 2.23 -15.93
C GLU A 105 8.87 1.46 -14.60
N ALA A 106 7.71 0.94 -14.20
CA ALA A 106 7.56 0.20 -12.95
C ALA A 106 8.33 -1.12 -13.01
N THR A 107 9.37 -1.23 -12.19
CA THR A 107 10.27 -2.38 -12.17
C THR A 107 9.81 -3.54 -11.29
N HIS A 108 8.81 -3.32 -10.44
CA HIS A 108 8.36 -4.26 -9.42
C HIS A 108 6.84 -4.39 -9.40
N PHE A 109 6.35 -5.48 -8.81
CA PHE A 109 4.94 -5.63 -8.45
C PHE A 109 4.82 -6.32 -7.08
N ASN A 110 3.64 -6.22 -6.47
CA ASN A 110 3.36 -6.83 -5.17
C ASN A 110 2.85 -8.28 -5.35
N PRO A 111 3.52 -9.29 -4.75
CA PRO A 111 3.08 -10.68 -4.76
C PRO A 111 1.98 -11.00 -3.73
N VAL A 112 1.36 -9.96 -3.15
CA VAL A 112 0.42 -10.06 -2.02
C VAL A 112 1.05 -10.57 -0.72
N ASP A 113 2.38 -10.44 -0.59
CA ASP A 113 3.11 -10.70 0.65
C ASP A 113 3.11 -9.44 1.54
N LEU A 114 2.39 -9.51 2.66
CA LEU A 114 2.08 -8.37 3.52
C LEU A 114 2.23 -8.75 4.99
N VAL A 115 3.05 -7.98 5.71
CA VAL A 115 3.11 -8.04 7.19
C VAL A 115 2.44 -6.78 7.74
N CYS A 116 1.38 -6.98 8.52
CA CYS A 116 0.51 -5.90 8.99
C CYS A 116 0.56 -5.73 10.52
N SER A 117 0.57 -4.48 10.97
CA SER A 117 0.40 -4.09 12.37
C SER A 117 -0.94 -3.40 12.55
N LEU A 118 -1.85 -4.08 13.24
CA LEU A 118 -3.27 -3.68 13.38
C LEU A 118 -3.63 -3.09 14.74
N LYS A 119 -2.63 -2.83 15.58
CA LYS A 119 -2.81 -2.23 16.90
C LYS A 119 -2.07 -0.91 17.01
N ASP A 120 -2.67 0.01 17.75
CA ASP A 120 -2.06 1.27 18.12
C ASP A 120 -0.98 1.09 19.20
N TYR A 121 -0.28 2.17 19.52
CA TYR A 121 0.76 2.24 20.55
C TYR A 121 0.25 2.05 21.98
N LYS A 122 -1.07 2.01 22.17
CA LYS A 122 -1.76 1.73 23.44
C LYS A 122 -2.29 0.29 23.51
N GLY A 123 -2.11 -0.50 22.45
CA GLY A 123 -2.56 -1.89 22.35
C GLY A 123 -3.99 -2.08 21.85
N ASN A 124 -4.70 -1.00 21.51
CA ASN A 124 -6.06 -1.07 20.96
C ASN A 124 -6.01 -1.48 19.49
N ARG A 125 -7.01 -2.22 19.02
CA ARG A 125 -7.15 -2.54 17.59
C ARG A 125 -7.64 -1.30 16.83
N PHE A 126 -7.08 -1.06 15.66
CA PHE A 126 -7.61 -0.05 14.75
C PHE A 126 -8.96 -0.51 14.18
N ASP A 127 -9.88 0.44 14.02
CA ASP A 127 -11.04 0.27 13.17
C ASP A 127 -10.61 0.48 11.71
N LEU A 128 -10.43 -0.62 10.97
CA LEU A 128 -9.87 -0.59 9.62
C LEU A 128 -10.80 0.11 8.61
N LEU A 129 -12.11 0.16 8.90
CA LEU A 129 -13.09 0.82 8.03
C LEU A 129 -12.83 2.33 7.92
N LYS A 130 -12.16 2.93 8.91
CA LYS A 130 -11.75 4.35 8.88
C LYS A 130 -10.63 4.66 7.89
N TYR A 131 -10.01 3.63 7.32
CA TYR A 131 -8.90 3.74 6.38
C TYR A 131 -9.28 3.31 4.96
N VAL A 132 -10.57 3.06 4.72
CA VAL A 132 -11.15 2.80 3.39
C VAL A 132 -11.32 4.13 2.66
N ASP A 133 -10.86 4.18 1.41
CA ASP A 133 -11.18 5.27 0.49
C ASP A 133 -12.37 4.86 -0.40
N PRO A 134 -13.58 5.40 -0.16
CA PRO A 134 -14.77 5.05 -0.92
C PRO A 134 -14.72 5.50 -2.38
N GLU A 135 -13.89 6.50 -2.71
CA GLU A 135 -13.77 7.04 -4.07
C GLU A 135 -12.99 6.11 -5.01
N THR A 136 -12.35 5.06 -4.47
CA THR A 136 -11.61 4.08 -5.26
C THR A 136 -12.47 2.95 -5.82
N GLY A 137 -13.77 2.94 -5.52
CA GLY A 137 -14.72 2.05 -6.18
C GLY A 137 -14.84 2.36 -7.67
N PHE A 138 -14.97 1.34 -8.50
CA PHE A 138 -15.03 1.52 -9.96
C PHE A 138 -16.04 0.57 -10.61
N ILE A 139 -16.48 0.93 -11.82
CA ILE A 139 -17.33 0.07 -12.65
C ILE A 139 -16.43 -0.79 -13.53
N SER A 140 -16.53 -2.11 -13.36
CA SER A 140 -15.90 -3.08 -14.26
C SER A 140 -16.90 -3.65 -15.26
N TYR A 141 -16.41 -4.02 -16.42
CA TYR A 141 -17.18 -4.68 -17.48
C TYR A 141 -16.84 -6.16 -17.45
N LYS A 142 -17.83 -7.00 -17.15
CA LYS A 142 -17.68 -8.46 -17.08
C LYS A 142 -18.65 -9.13 -18.04
N SER A 143 -18.48 -10.44 -18.23
CA SER A 143 -19.49 -11.27 -18.89
C SER A 143 -19.93 -12.37 -17.93
N ALA A 144 -21.24 -12.61 -17.87
CA ALA A 144 -21.82 -13.73 -17.16
C ALA A 144 -22.67 -14.50 -18.17
N GLU A 145 -22.36 -15.78 -18.40
CA GLU A 145 -23.07 -16.62 -19.38
C GLU A 145 -23.12 -16.01 -20.80
N GLY A 146 -22.06 -15.29 -21.20
CA GLY A 146 -21.98 -14.60 -22.48
C GLY A 146 -22.75 -13.28 -22.54
N VAL A 147 -23.44 -12.88 -21.47
CA VAL A 147 -24.12 -11.58 -21.36
C VAL A 147 -23.16 -10.55 -20.79
N PRO A 148 -22.91 -9.42 -21.48
CA PRO A 148 -22.15 -8.31 -20.93
C PRO A 148 -22.88 -7.68 -19.74
N ILE A 149 -22.17 -7.51 -18.63
CA ILE A 149 -22.69 -6.89 -17.41
C ILE A 149 -21.74 -5.79 -16.94
N LYS A 150 -22.31 -4.79 -16.26
CA LYS A 150 -21.56 -3.81 -15.48
C LYS A 150 -21.61 -4.23 -14.02
N ALA A 151 -20.44 -4.36 -13.39
CA ALA A 151 -20.33 -4.63 -11.96
C ALA A 151 -19.76 -3.40 -11.26
N LEU A 152 -20.38 -2.98 -10.15
CA LEU A 152 -19.78 -2.02 -9.23
C LEU A 152 -18.83 -2.77 -8.31
N GLU A 153 -17.54 -2.50 -8.44
CA GLU A 153 -16.52 -3.00 -7.53
C GLU A 153 -16.31 -2.01 -6.39
N LEU A 154 -16.48 -2.49 -5.17
CA LEU A 154 -16.14 -1.74 -3.97
C LEU A 154 -14.62 -1.51 -3.91
N PRO A 155 -14.17 -0.54 -3.11
CA PRO A 155 -12.75 -0.26 -2.89
C PRO A 155 -11.91 -1.54 -2.74
N GLY A 156 -10.96 -1.73 -3.67
CA GLY A 156 -10.07 -2.89 -3.68
C GLY A 156 -9.18 -2.95 -2.44
N LEU A 157 -8.62 -4.14 -2.14
CA LEU A 157 -7.90 -4.40 -0.90
C LEU A 157 -6.77 -3.39 -0.63
N TRP A 158 -5.95 -3.07 -1.63
CA TRP A 158 -4.71 -2.31 -1.40
C TRP A 158 -4.91 -0.80 -1.34
N ASN A 159 -5.25 -0.16 -2.46
CA ASN A 159 -5.37 1.30 -2.50
C ASN A 159 -6.76 1.77 -2.04
N GLY A 160 -7.75 0.88 -1.97
CA GLY A 160 -9.08 1.21 -1.47
C GLY A 160 -9.19 1.00 0.04
N ALA A 161 -9.26 -0.25 0.47
CA ALA A 161 -9.47 -0.59 1.88
C ALA A 161 -8.28 -0.24 2.80
N MET A 162 -7.08 -0.04 2.24
CA MET A 162 -5.87 0.32 2.98
C MET A 162 -5.25 1.65 2.52
N SER A 163 -6.02 2.54 1.90
CA SER A 163 -5.56 3.82 1.31
C SER A 163 -4.65 4.61 2.26
N ARG A 164 -5.06 4.80 3.52
CA ARG A 164 -4.34 5.70 4.44
C ARG A 164 -3.29 4.99 5.32
N TRP A 165 -2.91 3.76 5.02
CA TRP A 165 -1.98 3.00 5.86
C TRP A 165 -0.53 3.50 5.72
N ASN A 166 0.21 3.46 6.82
CA ASN A 166 1.65 3.66 6.77
C ASN A 166 2.26 2.47 6.03
N THR A 167 2.95 2.73 4.91
CA THR A 167 3.34 1.70 3.94
C THR A 167 4.84 1.71 3.74
N ILE A 168 5.46 0.53 3.78
CA ILE A 168 6.87 0.31 3.46
C ILE A 168 6.95 -0.76 2.40
N PHE A 169 7.76 -0.53 1.37
CA PHE A 169 8.06 -1.51 0.34
C PHE A 169 9.45 -2.09 0.56
N VAL A 170 9.56 -3.41 0.44
CA VAL A 170 10.82 -4.14 0.60
C VAL A 170 10.97 -5.08 -0.59
N GLU A 171 12.08 -4.97 -1.32
CA GLU A 171 12.39 -5.94 -2.37
C GLU A 171 12.62 -7.32 -1.73
N VAL A 172 11.91 -8.33 -2.23
CA VAL A 172 12.05 -9.73 -1.82
C VAL A 172 12.41 -10.60 -3.04
N PRO A 173 13.07 -11.76 -2.85
CA PRO A 173 13.42 -12.63 -3.96
C PRO A 173 12.19 -13.08 -4.75
N VAL A 174 12.29 -13.12 -6.09
CA VAL A 174 11.19 -13.61 -6.96
C VAL A 174 10.76 -15.04 -6.59
N SER A 175 11.67 -15.84 -6.04
CA SER A 175 11.39 -17.21 -5.57
C SER A 175 10.38 -17.30 -4.43
N THR A 176 10.04 -16.20 -3.75
CA THR A 176 8.96 -16.18 -2.75
C THR A 176 7.58 -16.08 -3.39
N PHE A 177 7.50 -16.00 -4.72
CA PHE A 177 6.26 -15.81 -5.47
C PHE A 177 6.08 -16.86 -6.57
N SER A 178 5.01 -17.66 -6.45
CA SER A 178 4.62 -18.67 -7.44
C SER A 178 3.12 -18.54 -7.73
N PRO A 179 2.72 -17.60 -8.61
CA PRO A 179 1.30 -17.33 -8.88
C PRO A 179 0.69 -18.40 -9.78
N VAL A 180 -0.61 -18.63 -9.59
CA VAL A 180 -1.45 -19.41 -10.49
C VAL A 180 -2.56 -18.50 -11.01
N LYS A 181 -2.45 -18.03 -12.26
CA LYS A 181 -3.44 -17.15 -12.92
C LYS A 181 -4.29 -17.92 -13.92
N THR A 182 -3.71 -18.93 -14.55
CA THR A 182 -4.36 -19.84 -15.49
C THR A 182 -4.17 -21.29 -15.04
N VAL A 183 -4.99 -22.20 -15.56
CA VAL A 183 -4.83 -23.63 -15.29
C VAL A 183 -3.45 -24.16 -15.71
N PHE A 184 -2.83 -23.56 -16.73
CA PHE A 184 -1.50 -23.96 -17.20
C PHE A 184 -0.38 -23.57 -16.24
N ASP A 185 -0.60 -22.58 -15.37
CA ASP A 185 0.41 -22.20 -14.38
C ASP A 185 0.65 -23.32 -13.36
N LEU A 186 -0.34 -24.20 -13.13
CA LEU A 186 -0.17 -25.39 -12.27
C LEU A 186 0.84 -26.40 -12.84
N LEU A 187 1.20 -26.31 -14.12
CA LEU A 187 2.21 -27.16 -14.74
C LEU A 187 3.64 -26.65 -14.50
N ARG A 188 3.81 -25.47 -13.90
CA ARG A 188 5.14 -24.93 -13.57
C ARG A 188 5.80 -25.79 -12.47
N PRO A 189 7.13 -25.99 -12.51
CA PRO A 189 7.84 -26.86 -11.56
C PRO A 189 7.56 -26.58 -10.09
N GLU A 190 7.32 -25.31 -9.74
CA GLU A 190 7.04 -24.87 -8.36
C GLU A 190 5.74 -25.47 -7.79
N HIS A 191 4.81 -25.88 -8.66
CA HIS A 191 3.51 -26.45 -8.29
C HIS A 191 3.43 -27.97 -8.48
N LEU A 192 4.40 -28.55 -9.17
CA LEU A 192 4.52 -29.99 -9.31
C LEU A 192 5.15 -30.52 -8.02
N GLY A 193 4.37 -31.30 -7.24
CA GLY A 193 4.90 -32.00 -6.08
C GLY A 193 6.17 -32.76 -6.46
N VAL A 194 7.18 -32.76 -5.58
CA VAL A 194 8.44 -33.47 -5.83
C VAL A 194 8.12 -34.94 -6.09
N THR A 195 8.20 -35.37 -7.35
CA THR A 195 8.14 -36.78 -7.72
C THR A 195 9.49 -37.39 -7.39
N GLY A 196 9.74 -37.53 -6.09
CA GLY A 196 10.79 -38.40 -5.59
C GLY A 196 10.47 -39.82 -6.05
N THR A 197 11.32 -40.35 -6.91
CA THR A 197 11.48 -41.80 -7.00
C THR A 197 11.86 -42.29 -5.61
N VAL A 198 10.93 -43.01 -4.98
CA VAL A 198 11.21 -43.88 -3.82
C VAL A 198 11.91 -45.13 -4.36
#